data_AF-A0A0B8PK35-F1
#
_entry.id   AF-A0A0B8PK35-F1
#
_cell.length_a   1.000
_cell.length_b   1.000
_cell.length_c   1.000
_cell.angle_alpha   90.00
_cell.angle_beta   90.00
_cell.angle_gamma   90.00
#
_symmetry.space_group_name_H-M   'P 1'
#
loop_
_entity.id
_entity.type
_entity.pdbx_description
1 polymer ?
#
loop_
_entity_poly.entity_id
_entity_poly.type
_entity_poly.pdbx_seq_one_letter_code
_entity_poly.pdbx_strand_id
1 'polypeptide(L)'
;MAKAGRSKGTQTALYQSFTTIRDFYQHYFPDFEAPKPILDSQINQYIDHMESIGWSVCTEYDLSGDEKGQLFTEGDSSLVLCAHQCDDCFVDGKNEDGTESLMKPMSFYVRGNHAEFIKEATKAGFLVHKQTDYKSKVKYHGEYLIYPNNLGGQLAEIPIGFNAEEYP
;
A
#
# COMPACT_ATOMS: atom_id res chain seq x y z
N MET A 1 5.89 -31.72 -35.55
CA MET A 1 5.44 -31.74 -34.14
C MET A 1 5.05 -30.33 -33.73
N ALA A 2 3.76 -30.02 -33.62
CA ALA A 2 3.27 -28.73 -33.14
C ALA A 2 1.98 -28.99 -32.32
N LYS A 3 2.13 -29.36 -31.05
CA LYS A 3 0.98 -29.69 -30.18
C LYS A 3 1.17 -29.30 -28.71
N ALA A 4 1.98 -28.26 -28.44
CA ALA A 4 2.21 -27.75 -27.07
C ALA A 4 1.85 -26.27 -26.87
N GLY A 5 1.53 -25.53 -27.94
CA GLY A 5 1.30 -24.08 -27.87
C GLY A 5 -0.14 -23.63 -27.58
N ARG A 6 -1.12 -24.56 -27.52
CA ARG A 6 -2.55 -24.19 -27.49
C ARG A 6 -3.28 -24.38 -26.15
N SER A 7 -2.65 -24.95 -25.11
CA SER A 7 -3.34 -25.25 -23.84
C SER A 7 -2.89 -24.43 -22.62
N LYS A 8 -1.93 -23.49 -22.75
CA LYS A 8 -1.51 -22.64 -21.61
C LYS A 8 -2.49 -21.52 -21.26
N GLY A 9 -3.53 -21.28 -22.06
CA GLY A 9 -4.54 -20.24 -21.81
C GLY A 9 -5.74 -20.69 -20.97
N THR A 10 -5.89 -21.99 -20.66
CA THR A 10 -7.10 -22.53 -20.04
C THR A 10 -7.06 -22.53 -18.50
N GLN A 11 -5.89 -22.27 -17.89
CA GLN A 11 -5.70 -22.22 -16.43
C GLN A 11 -5.22 -20.85 -15.93
N THR A 12 -5.22 -19.82 -16.78
CA THR A 12 -4.71 -18.50 -16.41
C THR A 12 -5.65 -17.73 -15.48
N ALA A 13 -6.82 -18.29 -15.14
CA ALA A 13 -7.85 -17.70 -14.28
C ALA A 13 -8.17 -16.23 -14.61
N LEU A 14 -7.94 -15.79 -15.86
CA LEU A 14 -7.98 -14.38 -16.25
C LEU A 14 -9.33 -13.75 -15.99
N TYR A 15 -10.41 -14.49 -16.25
CA TYR A 15 -11.76 -14.03 -15.95
C TYR A 15 -11.89 -13.69 -14.46
N GLN A 16 -11.46 -14.60 -13.58
CA GLN A 16 -11.48 -14.38 -12.14
C GLN A 16 -10.59 -13.19 -11.75
N SER A 17 -9.38 -13.08 -12.32
CA SER A 17 -8.49 -11.94 -12.05
C SER A 17 -9.13 -10.61 -12.45
N PHE A 18 -9.74 -10.51 -13.64
CA PHE A 18 -10.40 -9.29 -14.08
C PHE A 18 -11.66 -8.97 -13.27
N THR A 19 -12.42 -9.99 -12.88
CA THR A 19 -13.57 -9.84 -11.97
C THR A 19 -13.10 -9.29 -10.63
N THR A 20 -12.07 -9.88 -10.01
CA THR A 20 -11.52 -9.40 -8.75
C THR A 20 -10.97 -7.98 -8.87
N ILE A 21 -10.27 -7.64 -9.96
CA ILE A 21 -9.80 -6.27 -10.20
C ILE A 21 -10.99 -5.31 -10.31
N ARG A 22 -12.00 -5.64 -11.12
CA ARG A 22 -13.20 -4.81 -11.27
C ARG A 22 -13.88 -4.60 -9.91
N ASP A 23 -14.15 -5.66 -9.18
CA ASP A 23 -14.89 -5.61 -7.91
C ASP A 23 -14.11 -4.80 -6.86
N PHE A 24 -12.77 -4.96 -6.84
CA PHE A 24 -11.89 -4.16 -5.98
C PHE A 24 -11.98 -2.67 -6.28
N TYR A 25 -11.81 -2.27 -7.55
CA TYR A 25 -11.88 -0.85 -7.90
C TYR A 25 -13.30 -0.28 -7.77
N GLN A 26 -14.35 -1.07 -8.02
CA GLN A 26 -15.73 -0.64 -7.81
C GLN A 26 -16.06 -0.41 -6.33
N HIS A 27 -15.47 -1.19 -5.42
CA HIS A 27 -15.60 -1.00 -3.97
C HIS A 27 -15.01 0.34 -3.50
N TYR A 28 -13.79 0.66 -3.93
CA TYR A 28 -13.08 1.86 -3.49
C TYR A 28 -13.38 3.12 -4.31
N PHE A 29 -13.86 2.95 -5.54
CA PHE A 29 -14.25 4.04 -6.44
C PHE A 29 -15.65 3.76 -7.01
N PRO A 30 -16.69 3.82 -6.15
CA PRO A 30 -18.06 3.62 -6.60
C PRO A 30 -18.47 4.72 -7.58
N ASP A 31 -19.35 4.37 -8.52
CA ASP A 31 -19.82 5.29 -9.55
C ASP A 31 -20.45 6.54 -8.91
N PHE A 32 -20.14 7.70 -9.48
CA PHE A 32 -20.69 9.01 -9.08
C PHE A 32 -20.26 9.53 -7.70
N GLU A 33 -19.34 8.88 -7.00
CA GLU A 33 -18.72 9.41 -5.80
C GLU A 33 -17.33 9.98 -6.10
N ALA A 34 -16.98 11.08 -5.42
CA ALA A 34 -15.62 11.59 -5.47
C ALA A 34 -14.68 10.64 -4.69
N PRO A 35 -13.46 10.39 -5.18
CA PRO A 35 -12.46 9.63 -4.44
C PRO A 35 -12.22 10.22 -3.04
N LYS A 36 -12.23 9.37 -2.02
CA LYS A 36 -12.02 9.78 -0.63
C LYS A 36 -10.54 10.12 -0.39
N PRO A 37 -10.22 11.24 0.27
CA PRO A 37 -8.84 11.57 0.61
C PRO A 37 -8.27 10.61 1.65
N ILE A 38 -6.95 10.41 1.58
CA ILE A 38 -6.17 9.76 2.64
C ILE A 38 -5.80 10.85 3.64
N LEU A 39 -6.17 10.67 4.91
CA LEU A 39 -5.89 11.62 5.97
C LEU A 39 -4.66 11.22 6.78
N ASP A 40 -3.94 12.20 7.31
CA ASP A 40 -2.80 11.97 8.22
C ASP A 40 -3.20 11.12 9.44
N SER A 41 -4.37 11.40 10.02
CA SER A 41 -4.91 10.65 11.14
C SER A 41 -5.13 9.17 10.84
N GLN A 42 -5.41 8.79 9.59
CA GLN A 42 -5.53 7.39 9.18
C GLN A 42 -4.16 6.71 9.13
N ILE A 43 -3.11 7.42 8.70
CA ILE A 43 -1.74 6.88 8.69
C ILE A 43 -1.27 6.62 10.11
N ASN A 44 -1.51 7.54 11.03
CA ASN A 44 -1.18 7.36 12.45
C ASN A 44 -1.95 6.19 13.07
N GLN A 45 -3.25 6.09 12.83
CA GLN A 45 -4.05 4.93 13.28
C GLN A 45 -3.55 3.60 12.69
N TYR A 46 -3.09 3.61 11.44
CA TYR A 46 -2.53 2.43 10.81
C TYR A 46 -1.19 2.03 11.40
N ILE A 47 -0.31 3.00 11.69
CA ILE A 47 0.96 2.76 12.40
C ILE A 47 0.69 2.08 13.75
N ASP A 48 -0.20 2.65 14.56
CA ASP A 48 -0.58 2.09 15.86
C ASP A 48 -1.17 0.67 15.73
N HIS A 49 -2.01 0.45 14.72
CA HIS A 49 -2.59 -0.88 14.45
C HIS A 49 -1.51 -1.90 14.11
N MET A 50 -0.58 -1.57 13.22
CA MET A 50 0.49 -2.47 12.80
C MET A 50 1.38 -2.86 13.99
N GLU A 51 1.75 -1.92 14.86
CA GLU A 51 2.46 -2.22 16.11
C GLU A 51 1.65 -3.15 17.02
N SER A 52 0.34 -2.91 17.14
CA SER A 52 -0.54 -3.71 18.01
C SER A 52 -0.66 -5.18 17.60
N ILE A 53 -0.49 -5.48 16.31
CA ILE A 53 -0.48 -6.85 15.77
C ILE A 53 0.95 -7.44 15.71
N GLY A 54 1.93 -6.79 16.34
CA GLY A 54 3.28 -7.31 16.52
C GLY A 54 4.25 -7.02 15.38
N TRP A 55 3.93 -6.08 14.49
CA TRP A 55 4.90 -5.60 13.51
C TRP A 55 5.89 -4.62 14.14
N SER A 56 7.16 -4.68 13.72
CA SER A 56 8.11 -3.63 14.05
C SER A 56 7.92 -2.44 13.10
N VAL A 57 7.37 -1.35 13.61
CA VAL A 57 7.16 -0.11 12.85
C VAL A 57 8.26 0.90 13.19
N CYS A 58 8.82 1.57 12.19
CA CYS A 58 9.83 2.61 12.37
C CYS A 58 9.48 3.85 11.56
N THR A 59 9.42 5.00 12.20
CA THR A 59 9.04 6.29 11.58
C THR A 59 10.07 7.39 11.84
N GLU A 60 11.09 7.15 12.65
CA GLU A 60 12.08 8.16 13.03
C GLU A 60 13.23 8.38 12.04
N TYR A 61 13.36 7.53 11.03
CA TYR A 61 14.50 7.57 10.12
C TYR A 61 14.28 8.48 8.92
N ASP A 62 15.25 9.35 8.67
CA ASP A 62 15.30 10.12 7.43
C ASP A 62 15.84 9.25 6.28
N LEU A 63 14.97 8.99 5.30
CA LEU A 63 15.27 8.23 4.07
C LEU A 63 15.31 9.14 2.83
N SER A 64 15.38 10.46 3.01
CA SER A 64 15.40 11.45 1.92
C SER A 64 16.73 11.46 1.17
N GLY A 65 17.84 11.10 1.84
CA GLY A 65 19.18 11.04 1.25
C GLY A 65 19.36 9.99 0.14
N ASP A 66 20.54 10.06 -0.51
CA ASP A 66 20.94 9.16 -1.61
C ASP A 66 21.52 7.82 -1.11
N GLU A 67 21.87 7.73 0.17
CA GLU A 67 22.43 6.52 0.76
C GLU A 67 21.34 5.49 1.09
N LYS A 68 21.64 4.21 0.89
CA LYS A 68 20.72 3.14 1.30
C LYS A 68 20.67 3.03 2.82
N GLY A 69 19.51 3.35 3.39
CA GLY A 69 19.22 3.13 4.80
C GLY A 69 19.36 1.66 5.17
N GLN A 70 20.10 1.39 6.24
CA GLN A 70 20.17 0.07 6.85
C GLN A 70 19.48 0.12 8.20
N LEU A 71 18.30 -0.48 8.29
CA LEU A 71 17.55 -0.62 9.53
C LEU A 71 17.70 -2.03 10.08
N PHE A 72 17.86 -2.12 11.39
CA PHE A 72 17.77 -3.37 12.14
C PHE A 72 16.48 -3.34 12.95
N THR A 73 15.42 -3.87 12.34
CA THR A 73 14.12 -4.05 13.00
C THR A 73 14.05 -5.44 13.64
N GLU A 74 13.48 -5.49 14.85
CA GLU A 74 13.19 -6.76 15.54
C GLU A 74 11.98 -7.46 14.90
N GLY A 75 11.88 -8.77 15.07
CA GLY A 75 10.75 -9.56 14.56
C GLY A 75 10.80 -9.91 13.06
N ASP A 76 9.83 -10.72 12.65
CA ASP A 76 9.79 -11.33 11.30
C ASP A 76 9.27 -10.34 10.23
N SER A 77 8.41 -9.41 10.63
CA SER A 77 7.80 -8.40 9.76
C SER A 77 8.09 -6.98 10.25
N SER A 78 8.42 -6.08 9.32
CA SER A 78 8.64 -4.68 9.64
C SER A 78 8.09 -3.74 8.58
N LEU A 79 7.62 -2.58 9.06
CA LEU A 79 7.11 -1.47 8.26
C LEU A 79 7.94 -0.23 8.58
N VAL A 80 8.51 0.41 7.56
CA VAL A 80 9.31 1.62 7.73
C VAL A 80 8.68 2.73 6.89
N LEU A 81 8.48 3.89 7.51
CA LEU A 81 8.09 5.14 6.86
C LEU A 81 9.21 6.16 7.07
N CYS A 82 9.43 7.02 6.08
CA CYS A 82 10.41 8.10 6.21
C CYS A 82 9.84 9.22 7.08
N ALA A 83 10.59 9.67 8.09
CA ALA A 83 10.19 10.76 8.99
C ALA A 83 9.74 12.02 8.23
N HIS A 84 10.51 12.44 7.22
CA HIS A 84 10.17 13.62 6.41
C HIS A 84 8.88 13.42 5.59
N GLN A 85 8.52 12.18 5.22
CA GLN A 85 7.27 11.95 4.50
C GLN A 85 6.05 12.14 5.40
N CYS A 86 6.16 11.87 6.70
CA CYS A 86 5.07 12.07 7.66
C CYS A 86 4.62 13.53 7.75
N ASP A 87 5.52 14.50 7.55
CA ASP A 87 5.16 15.92 7.52
C ASP A 87 4.98 16.42 6.07
N ASP A 88 5.95 16.16 5.20
CA ASP A 88 6.01 16.80 3.89
C ASP A 88 4.91 16.31 2.94
N CYS A 89 4.32 15.14 3.19
CA CYS A 89 3.26 14.61 2.33
C CYS A 89 1.89 15.25 2.56
N PHE A 90 1.73 16.00 3.65
CA PHE A 90 0.46 16.64 4.02
C PHE A 90 0.50 18.17 3.95
N VAL A 91 1.66 18.74 3.63
CA VAL A 91 1.82 20.18 3.42
C VAL A 91 0.77 20.69 2.43
N ASP A 92 0.10 21.78 2.83
CA ASP A 92 -1.01 22.44 2.11
C ASP A 92 -2.31 21.61 1.97
N GLY A 93 -2.38 20.41 2.55
CA GLY A 93 -3.53 19.51 2.49
C GLY A 93 -4.64 19.79 3.51
N LYS A 94 -4.76 21.03 4.02
CA LYS A 94 -5.75 21.34 5.07
C LYS A 94 -7.17 21.41 4.50
N ASN A 95 -8.02 20.51 4.99
CA ASN A 95 -9.44 20.46 4.68
C ASN A 95 -10.22 21.51 5.51
N GLU A 96 -11.44 21.83 5.09
CA GLU A 96 -12.30 22.82 5.77
C GLU A 96 -12.62 22.45 7.23
N ASP A 97 -12.61 21.16 7.55
CA ASP A 97 -12.83 20.61 8.89
C ASP A 97 -11.56 20.57 9.77
N GLY A 98 -10.42 21.05 9.24
CA GLY A 98 -9.13 21.09 9.92
C GLY A 98 -8.33 19.78 9.84
N THR A 99 -8.81 18.77 9.11
CA THR A 99 -8.03 17.56 8.83
C THR A 99 -6.99 17.79 7.74
N GLU A 100 -5.95 16.95 7.69
CA GLU A 100 -4.86 17.07 6.71
C GLU A 100 -4.89 15.88 5.74
N SER A 101 -5.03 16.19 4.45
CA SER A 101 -5.07 15.24 3.34
C SER A 101 -3.70 15.03 2.73
N LEU A 102 -3.43 13.79 2.31
CA LEU A 102 -2.21 13.42 1.59
C LEU A 102 -2.17 14.13 0.22
N MET A 103 -1.16 14.97 0.00
CA MET A 103 -1.01 15.79 -1.21
C MET A 103 -0.02 15.20 -2.23
N LYS A 104 0.87 14.30 -1.80
CA LYS A 104 1.82 13.60 -2.67
C LYS A 104 2.00 12.14 -2.26
N PRO A 105 2.47 11.26 -3.17
CA PRO A 105 2.64 9.85 -2.84
C PRO A 105 3.60 9.63 -1.66
N MET A 106 3.29 8.64 -0.83
CA MET A 106 4.09 8.26 0.33
C MET A 106 4.61 6.83 0.18
N SER A 107 5.89 6.63 0.50
CA SER A 107 6.57 5.33 0.40
C SER A 107 6.47 4.56 1.71
N PHE A 108 6.00 3.32 1.61
CA PHE A 108 6.00 2.33 2.69
C PHE A 108 7.02 1.26 2.35
N TYR A 109 8.00 1.06 3.24
CA TYR A 109 9.02 0.05 3.07
C TYR A 109 8.69 -1.16 3.93
N VAL A 110 8.57 -2.34 3.32
CA VAL A 110 7.99 -3.53 3.96
C VAL A 110 8.95 -4.71 3.86
N ARG A 111 9.14 -5.42 4.97
CA ARG A 111 9.85 -6.72 5.04
C ARG A 111 8.94 -7.73 5.75
N GLY A 112 9.07 -9.01 5.37
CA GLY A 112 8.39 -10.11 6.05
C GLY A 112 7.09 -10.49 5.34
N ASN A 113 5.96 -10.45 6.05
CA ASN A 113 4.67 -10.89 5.52
C ASN A 113 3.98 -9.83 4.66
N HIS A 114 4.41 -9.69 3.40
CA HIS A 114 3.83 -8.72 2.46
C HIS A 114 2.32 -8.92 2.21
N ALA A 115 1.82 -10.16 2.28
CA ALA A 115 0.40 -10.45 2.07
C ALA A 115 -0.47 -9.91 3.21
N GLU A 116 0.00 -10.03 4.46
CA GLU A 116 -0.64 -9.43 5.62
C GLU A 116 -0.57 -7.90 5.55
N PHE A 117 0.59 -7.33 5.19
CA PHE A 117 0.70 -5.89 4.95
C PHE A 117 -0.34 -5.37 3.94
N ILE A 118 -0.46 -6.00 2.76
CA ILE A 118 -1.44 -5.59 1.74
C ILE A 118 -2.86 -5.69 2.31
N LYS A 119 -3.17 -6.76 3.05
CA LYS A 119 -4.49 -6.96 3.67
C LYS A 119 -4.80 -5.87 4.70
N GLU A 120 -3.90 -5.60 5.63
CA GLU A 120 -4.11 -4.60 6.68
C GLU A 120 -4.13 -3.17 6.13
N ALA A 121 -3.28 -2.84 5.15
CA ALA A 121 -3.33 -1.55 4.45
C ALA A 121 -4.67 -1.34 3.74
N THR A 122 -5.16 -2.38 3.04
CA THR A 122 -6.46 -2.33 2.34
C THR A 122 -7.63 -2.15 3.32
N LYS A 123 -7.59 -2.80 4.50
CA LYS A 123 -8.58 -2.58 5.58
C LYS A 123 -8.53 -1.16 6.15
N ALA A 124 -7.35 -0.55 6.22
CA ALA A 124 -7.19 0.85 6.62
C ALA A 124 -7.64 1.85 5.54
N GLY A 125 -8.06 1.35 4.36
CA GLY A 125 -8.52 2.18 3.25
C GLY A 125 -7.40 2.65 2.33
N PHE A 126 -6.22 2.03 2.39
CA PHE A 126 -5.07 2.36 1.53
C PHE A 126 -4.90 1.38 0.39
N LEU A 127 -4.88 1.89 -0.83
CA LEU A 127 -4.49 1.14 -2.01
C LEU A 127 -2.99 1.28 -2.21
N VAL A 128 -2.27 0.18 -2.02
CA VAL A 128 -0.81 0.15 -2.09
C VAL A 128 -0.33 -0.32 -3.46
N HIS A 129 0.68 0.36 -3.99
CA HIS A 129 1.23 0.13 -5.32
C HIS A 129 2.68 -0.27 -5.24
N LYS A 130 2.97 -1.53 -5.50
CA LYS A 130 4.33 -2.08 -5.40
C LYS A 130 5.28 -1.46 -6.43
N GLN A 131 6.41 -0.96 -5.96
CA GLN A 131 7.49 -0.40 -6.79
C GLN A 131 8.62 -1.41 -6.99
N THR A 132 9.04 -2.09 -5.93
CA THR A 132 10.12 -3.08 -5.99
C THR A 132 10.07 -4.05 -4.82
N ASP A 133 10.53 -5.28 -5.04
CA ASP A 133 10.66 -6.32 -4.01
C ASP A 133 11.91 -6.20 -3.13
N TYR A 134 12.98 -5.60 -3.64
CA TYR A 134 14.29 -5.67 -2.96
C TYR A 134 15.27 -4.54 -3.28
N LYS A 135 14.99 -3.71 -4.30
CA LYS A 135 15.88 -2.60 -4.71
C LYS A 135 15.41 -1.25 -4.15
N SER A 136 14.69 -1.24 -3.04
CA SER A 136 14.26 0.00 -2.41
C SER A 136 15.42 0.73 -1.73
N LYS A 137 15.12 1.92 -1.17
CA LYS A 137 16.04 2.71 -0.35
C LYS A 137 16.44 2.01 0.96
N VAL A 138 15.58 1.15 1.50
CA VAL A 138 15.82 0.42 2.76
C VAL A 138 16.25 -1.00 2.45
N LYS A 139 17.43 -1.41 2.94
CA LYS A 139 17.94 -2.77 2.67
C LYS A 139 16.93 -3.82 3.13
N TYR A 140 16.72 -4.85 2.30
CA TYR A 140 15.83 -6.00 2.54
C TYR A 140 14.34 -5.68 2.63
N HIS A 141 13.93 -4.46 2.27
CA HIS A 141 12.51 -4.08 2.22
C HIS A 141 12.07 -3.90 0.76
N GLY A 142 10.87 -4.37 0.45
CA GLY A 142 10.15 -3.94 -0.73
C GLY A 142 9.59 -2.52 -0.52
N GLU A 143 9.30 -1.81 -1.60
CA GLU A 143 8.69 -0.49 -1.55
C GLU A 143 7.30 -0.53 -2.16
N TYR A 144 6.36 0.11 -1.47
CA TYR A 144 5.00 0.35 -1.90
C TYR A 144 4.71 1.85 -1.83
N LEU A 145 3.91 2.35 -2.76
CA LEU A 145 3.41 3.72 -2.72
C LEU A 145 1.92 3.72 -2.40
N ILE A 146 1.50 4.64 -1.54
CA ILE A 146 0.12 5.12 -1.48
C ILE A 146 0.04 6.47 -2.18
N TYR A 147 -1.08 6.76 -2.84
CA TYR A 147 -1.28 7.99 -3.61
C TYR A 147 -2.40 8.83 -3.01
N PRO A 148 -2.38 10.16 -3.22
CA PRO A 148 -3.51 11.02 -2.92
C PRO A 148 -4.82 10.44 -3.46
N ASN A 149 -5.82 10.35 -2.59
CA ASN A 149 -7.14 9.78 -2.88
C ASN A 149 -7.11 8.34 -3.43
N ASN A 150 -6.05 7.57 -3.15
CA ASN A 150 -5.80 6.24 -3.71
C ASN A 150 -5.67 6.19 -5.25
N LEU A 151 -5.45 7.34 -5.92
CA LEU A 151 -5.38 7.42 -7.37
C LEU A 151 -3.94 7.14 -7.88
N GLY A 152 -3.53 5.87 -7.78
CA GLY A 152 -2.23 5.42 -8.28
C GLY A 152 -2.15 5.32 -9.82
N GLY A 153 -0.94 5.50 -10.35
CA GLY A 153 -0.68 5.41 -11.80
C GLY A 153 -0.57 3.99 -12.36
N GLN A 154 -0.72 2.97 -11.51
CA GLN A 154 -0.67 1.55 -11.87
C GLN A 154 -1.67 0.76 -11.04
N LEU A 155 -1.84 -0.54 -11.33
CA LEU A 155 -2.71 -1.39 -10.51
C LEU A 155 -2.21 -1.44 -9.06
N ALA A 156 -3.16 -1.38 -8.12
CA ALA A 156 -2.90 -1.65 -6.72
C ALA A 156 -2.69 -3.15 -6.50
N GLU A 157 -1.96 -3.48 -5.44
CA GLU A 157 -1.86 -4.85 -4.96
C GLU A 157 -3.18 -5.22 -4.27
N ILE A 158 -3.81 -6.30 -4.72
CA ILE A 158 -5.10 -6.75 -4.21
C ILE A 158 -4.87 -7.87 -3.20
N PRO A 159 -5.50 -7.83 -2.00
CA PRO A 159 -5.39 -8.90 -1.02
C PRO A 159 -5.77 -10.27 -1.61
N ILE A 160 -5.02 -11.31 -1.22
CA ILE A 160 -5.32 -12.68 -1.63
C ILE A 160 -6.70 -13.07 -1.10
N GLY A 161 -7.60 -13.44 -2.01
CA GLY A 161 -8.98 -13.81 -1.65
C GLY A 161 -9.90 -12.63 -1.38
N PHE A 162 -9.59 -11.43 -1.89
CA PHE A 162 -10.41 -10.23 -1.73
C PHE A 162 -11.91 -10.50 -1.93
N ASN A 163 -12.69 -10.08 -0.93
CA ASN A 163 -14.14 -10.02 -0.93
C ASN A 163 -14.56 -8.66 -0.36
N ALA A 164 -15.32 -7.88 -1.12
CA ALA A 164 -15.75 -6.53 -0.75
C ALA A 164 -16.44 -6.44 0.63
N GLU A 165 -17.14 -7.50 1.06
CA GLU A 165 -17.83 -7.52 2.37
C GLU A 165 -16.87 -7.57 3.58
N GLU A 166 -15.60 -7.93 3.37
CA GLU A 166 -14.58 -7.99 4.44
C GLU A 166 -13.85 -6.65 4.65
N TYR A 167 -14.12 -5.65 3.82
CA TYR A 167 -13.42 -4.36 3.82
C TYR A 167 -14.40 -3.20 4.00
N PRO A 168 -14.02 -2.16 4.76
CA PRO A 168 -14.87 -1.00 5.04
C PRO A 168 -15.07 -0.08 3.82
#